data_AF-A0AA44EGM0-F1
#
_entry.id   AF-A0AA44EGM0-F1
#
_cell.length_a   1.000
_cell.length_b   1.000
_cell.length_c   1.000
_cell.angle_alpha   90.00
_cell.angle_beta   90.00
_cell.angle_gamma   90.00
#
_symmetry.space_group_name_H-M   'P 1'
#
loop_
_entity.id
_entity.type
_entity.pdbx_description
1 polymer ?
#
loop_
_entity_poly.entity_id
_entity_poly.type
_entity_poly.pdbx_seq_one_letter_code
_entity_poly.pdbx_strand_id
1 'polypeptide(L)'
;MSWWLTDVARAKAERTAIAQLSERDGWLSGISWRLGDDLHLIVDFDVQHGAETFGLSMTYPSTFPDTPPMVQPRDERRLSWHQYGPGGELCLEFRPDNWAPSITGAMMVESAHRLLSGERPGENEPGIVRSAHQASIGRETRGEFTRFILNDSAATVLAALPVDVPTAITVWDRLAKPTWVASLMSVGEGGILWAQNAPQPSHSSVANGFVIRTTRNVDRFRLSPKDFAEVMPVEFPDLLAKLPKNPFDGFVLLGNENHWVALNLYPYEGKQSVFGYKIIVAPSVSGRLPAGYASLAQKRIAIVGCGSVGSKIASTLARSGVSNFTLVDDDVFFQANLVRNDLDAQAIGQHKVDALAARLQNLVANADISVRRIALGQQESAGSTESVMEELVQADLLVDATADPRAFNLVAAIARRHSKPMVWCQVFAGGIGGIIARVRPGFDPIPTEARSQIRAWCDNHNVPWIAATETDYGIERDNAPPLIADDADVSVIANHASRFILDILTREQSVFPCSAYAIGLVAEWIFRAPFDTWPIDLRQEGDWGGTQELASSEELKELLASLFPKVNA
;
A
#
# COMPACT_ATOMS: atom_id res chain seq x y z
N MET A 1 -8.77 -8.92 34.39
CA MET A 1 -8.48 -9.06 35.83
C MET A 1 -8.26 -7.64 36.36
N SER A 2 -8.96 -7.20 37.40
CA SER A 2 -8.96 -5.78 37.81
C SER A 2 -7.60 -5.39 38.41
N TRP A 3 -6.94 -4.40 37.82
CA TRP A 3 -5.55 -4.02 38.14
C TRP A 3 -5.31 -3.73 39.64
N TRP A 4 -6.29 -3.16 40.33
CA TRP A 4 -6.18 -2.77 41.74
C TRP A 4 -6.20 -3.95 42.71
N LEU A 5 -6.60 -5.14 42.24
CA LEU A 5 -6.47 -6.40 42.98
C LEU A 5 -5.06 -6.99 42.84
N THR A 6 -4.41 -6.75 41.70
CA THR A 6 -3.07 -7.27 41.40
C THR A 6 -1.96 -6.30 41.80
N ASP A 7 -2.23 -5.00 41.80
CA ASP A 7 -1.32 -3.93 42.20
C ASP A 7 -1.95 -3.03 43.27
N VAL A 8 -2.04 -3.59 44.48
CA VAL A 8 -2.62 -2.92 45.66
C VAL A 8 -1.78 -1.69 46.06
N ALA A 9 -0.47 -1.71 45.81
CA ALA A 9 0.40 -0.58 46.12
C ALA A 9 0.05 0.63 45.27
N ARG A 10 -0.14 0.43 43.95
CA ARG A 10 -0.58 1.49 43.04
C ARG A 10 -1.96 2.02 43.43
N ALA A 11 -2.91 1.15 43.76
CA ALA A 11 -4.25 1.57 44.17
C ALA A 11 -4.24 2.46 45.43
N LYS A 12 -3.41 2.11 46.42
CA LYS A 12 -3.19 2.94 47.61
C LYS A 12 -2.53 4.27 47.28
N ALA A 13 -1.54 4.27 46.39
CA ALA A 13 -0.85 5.47 45.95
C ALA A 13 -1.81 6.46 45.26
N GLU A 14 -2.69 5.98 44.38
CA GLU A 14 -3.72 6.79 43.72
C GLU A 14 -4.67 7.45 44.71
N ARG A 15 -5.18 6.66 45.66
CA ARG A 15 -6.05 7.18 46.72
C ARG A 15 -5.35 8.23 47.57
N THR A 16 -4.08 8.01 47.89
CA THR A 16 -3.26 8.94 48.67
C THR A 16 -3.00 10.24 47.91
N ALA A 17 -2.66 10.16 46.62
CA ALA A 17 -2.38 11.33 45.79
C ALA A 17 -3.62 12.23 45.64
N ILE A 18 -4.80 11.66 45.45
CA ILE A 18 -6.05 12.43 45.33
C ILE A 18 -6.45 13.07 46.67
N ALA A 19 -6.26 12.36 47.79
CA ALA A 19 -6.49 12.92 49.12
C ALA A 19 -5.54 14.10 49.40
N GLN A 20 -4.25 13.94 49.13
CA GLN A 20 -3.25 15.00 49.26
C GLN A 20 -3.56 16.21 48.37
N LEU A 21 -4.05 15.99 47.16
CA LEU A 21 -4.48 17.05 46.27
C LEU A 21 -5.61 17.89 46.89
N SER A 22 -6.64 17.25 47.45
CA SER A 22 -7.77 17.96 48.09
C SER A 22 -7.38 18.67 49.38
N GLU A 23 -6.43 18.13 50.17
CA GLU A 23 -5.89 18.83 51.34
C GLU A 23 -5.05 20.05 50.96
N ARG A 24 -4.31 19.96 49.85
CA ARG A 24 -3.46 21.04 49.34
C ARG A 24 -4.27 22.17 48.71
N ASP A 25 -5.35 21.84 48.01
CA ASP A 25 -6.08 22.75 47.14
C ASP A 25 -7.58 22.83 47.49
N GLY A 26 -8.04 24.01 47.90
CA GLY A 26 -9.43 24.24 48.32
C GLY A 26 -10.49 24.17 47.21
N TRP A 27 -10.08 24.01 45.95
CA TRP A 27 -10.99 23.87 44.80
C TRP A 27 -11.48 22.43 44.59
N LEU A 28 -10.86 21.42 45.23
CA LEU A 28 -11.25 20.01 45.11
C LEU A 28 -11.94 19.52 46.37
N SER A 29 -13.18 19.04 46.23
CA SER A 29 -13.97 18.50 47.35
C SER A 29 -14.83 17.30 46.91
N GLY A 30 -15.68 16.79 47.81
CA GLY A 30 -16.68 15.78 47.45
C GLY A 30 -16.10 14.43 47.03
N ILE A 31 -14.87 14.10 47.44
CA ILE A 31 -14.18 12.86 47.03
C ILE A 31 -14.90 11.63 47.59
N SER A 32 -15.42 10.78 46.72
CA SER A 32 -16.05 9.51 47.06
C SER A 32 -15.57 8.41 46.12
N TRP A 33 -15.17 7.27 46.69
CA TRP A 33 -14.72 6.11 45.92
C TRP A 33 -15.83 5.06 45.85
N ARG A 34 -16.07 4.53 44.66
CA ARG A 34 -17.04 3.45 44.42
C ARG A 34 -16.52 2.48 43.37
N LEU A 35 -17.17 1.32 43.33
CA LEU A 35 -16.98 0.35 42.26
C LEU A 35 -18.10 0.54 41.24
N GLY A 36 -17.72 0.67 39.98
CA GLY A 36 -18.66 0.62 38.86
C GLY A 36 -18.85 -0.81 38.35
N ASP A 37 -19.44 -0.90 37.16
CA ASP A 37 -19.58 -2.15 36.43
C ASP A 37 -18.19 -2.76 36.15
N ASP A 38 -18.15 -4.10 36.05
CA ASP A 38 -16.93 -4.89 35.84
C ASP A 38 -15.78 -4.61 36.84
N LEU A 39 -16.13 -4.16 38.06
CA LEU A 39 -15.18 -3.82 39.13
C LEU A 39 -14.19 -2.71 38.74
N HIS A 40 -14.59 -1.80 37.85
CA HIS A 40 -13.83 -0.58 37.60
C HIS A 40 -13.82 0.29 38.86
N LEU A 41 -12.63 0.75 39.24
CA LEU A 41 -12.48 1.68 40.34
C LEU A 41 -12.89 3.08 39.84
N ILE A 42 -13.78 3.75 40.56
CA ILE A 42 -14.28 5.08 40.20
C ILE A 42 -14.11 6.01 41.40
N VAL A 43 -13.65 7.23 41.12
CA VAL A 43 -13.64 8.33 42.09
C VAL A 43 -14.54 9.46 41.59
N ASP A 44 -15.56 9.77 42.36
CA ASP A 44 -16.41 10.95 42.17
C ASP A 44 -15.80 12.11 42.97
N PHE A 45 -15.80 13.31 42.39
CA PHE A 45 -15.26 14.51 43.03
C PHE A 45 -15.92 15.78 42.46
N ASP A 46 -15.81 16.87 43.21
CA ASP A 46 -16.31 18.19 42.84
C ASP A 46 -15.16 19.16 42.63
N VAL A 47 -15.19 19.85 41.49
CA VAL A 47 -14.23 20.93 41.16
C VAL A 47 -14.96 22.27 41.27
N GLN A 48 -14.47 23.14 42.14
CA GLN A 48 -15.01 24.49 42.35
C GLN A 48 -14.19 25.52 41.58
N HIS A 49 -14.88 26.40 40.83
CA HIS A 49 -14.24 27.54 40.17
C HIS A 49 -15.22 28.72 40.09
N GLY A 50 -14.86 29.85 40.68
CA GLY A 50 -15.77 30.99 40.85
C GLY A 50 -16.99 30.61 41.69
N ALA A 51 -18.19 30.94 41.20
CA ALA A 51 -19.46 30.57 41.82
C ALA A 51 -20.00 29.19 41.37
N GLU A 52 -19.31 28.51 40.44
CA GLU A 52 -19.74 27.22 39.88
C GLU A 52 -19.07 26.03 40.58
N THR A 53 -19.77 24.90 40.59
CA THR A 53 -19.26 23.61 41.07
C THR A 53 -19.56 22.54 40.02
N PHE A 54 -18.52 21.83 39.58
CA PHE A 54 -18.59 20.80 38.56
C PHE A 54 -18.45 19.43 39.19
N GLY A 55 -19.53 18.64 39.18
CA GLY A 55 -19.51 17.25 39.61
C GLY A 55 -18.95 16.34 38.53
N LEU A 56 -17.82 15.69 38.80
CA LEU A 56 -17.11 14.81 37.87
C LEU A 56 -16.95 13.41 38.45
N SER A 57 -16.79 12.43 37.55
CA SER A 57 -16.36 11.07 37.86
C SER A 57 -15.12 10.74 37.05
N MET A 58 -14.11 10.16 37.71
CA MET A 58 -12.96 9.58 37.04
C MET A 58 -13.00 8.06 37.17
N THR A 59 -13.08 7.37 36.03
CA THR A 59 -13.14 5.91 35.93
C THR A 59 -11.78 5.37 35.51
N TYR A 60 -11.21 4.49 36.33
CA TYR A 60 -9.97 3.79 36.01
C TYR A 60 -10.27 2.58 35.12
N PRO A 61 -9.72 2.49 33.90
CA PRO A 61 -9.91 1.34 33.03
C PRO A 61 -9.25 0.09 33.61
N SER A 62 -9.67 -1.08 33.14
CA SER A 62 -9.08 -2.36 33.53
C SER A 62 -7.60 -2.50 33.17
N THR A 63 -7.10 -1.71 32.21
CA THR A 63 -5.71 -1.67 31.74
C THR A 63 -4.85 -0.60 32.43
N PHE A 64 -5.37 0.12 33.42
CA PHE A 64 -4.57 1.02 34.24
C PHE A 64 -3.49 0.21 35.01
N PRO A 65 -2.25 0.73 35.19
CA PRO A 65 -1.76 2.08 34.88
C PRO A 65 -1.23 2.28 33.46
N ASP A 66 -1.41 1.35 32.54
CA ASP A 66 -0.89 1.47 31.17
C ASP A 66 -1.75 2.36 30.27
N THR A 67 -2.98 2.68 30.70
CA THR A 67 -3.89 3.61 30.02
C THR A 67 -4.43 4.66 30.99
N PRO A 68 -4.73 5.89 30.51
CA PRO A 68 -5.26 6.96 31.34
C PRO A 68 -6.66 6.62 31.88
N PRO A 69 -7.03 7.09 33.09
CA PRO A 69 -8.40 7.08 33.55
C PRO A 69 -9.25 8.10 32.77
N MET A 70 -10.55 7.85 32.64
CA MET A 70 -11.47 8.72 31.90
C MET A 70 -12.19 9.66 32.86
N VAL A 71 -12.19 10.97 32.59
CA VAL A 71 -12.88 11.97 33.42
C VAL A 71 -14.09 12.51 32.67
N GLN A 72 -15.28 12.42 33.27
CA GLN A 72 -16.55 12.83 32.67
C GLN A 72 -17.49 13.49 33.68
N PRO A 73 -18.48 14.30 33.25
CA PRO A 73 -19.49 14.83 34.14
C PRO A 73 -20.34 13.74 34.79
N ARG A 74 -20.87 14.02 35.99
CA ARG A 74 -21.85 13.15 36.66
C ARG A 74 -23.26 13.26 36.09
N ASP A 75 -23.50 14.24 35.23
CA ASP A 75 -24.78 14.46 34.54
C ASP A 75 -24.60 14.48 33.01
N GLU A 76 -25.69 14.60 32.27
CA GLU A 76 -25.66 14.60 30.80
C GLU A 76 -25.27 15.97 30.20
N ARG A 77 -24.88 16.95 31.03
CA ARG A 77 -24.57 18.29 30.52
C ARG A 77 -23.20 18.28 29.83
N ARG A 78 -23.07 19.17 28.85
CA ARG A 78 -21.77 19.51 28.28
C ARG A 78 -21.13 20.60 29.16
N LEU A 79 -19.98 20.30 29.73
CA LEU A 79 -19.24 21.22 30.61
C LEU A 79 -18.12 21.99 29.87
N SER A 80 -17.65 21.46 28.75
CA SER A 80 -16.48 21.99 28.02
C SER A 80 -16.62 21.88 26.50
N TRP A 81 -15.92 22.75 25.76
CA TRP A 81 -15.75 22.59 24.32
C TRP A 81 -14.85 21.40 23.99
N HIS A 82 -13.94 21.04 24.91
CA HIS A 82 -13.07 19.87 24.87
C HIS A 82 -13.74 18.67 25.54
N GLN A 83 -14.86 18.23 24.98
CA GLN A 83 -15.65 17.12 25.52
C GLN A 83 -16.26 16.27 24.41
N TYR A 84 -16.27 14.95 24.59
CA TYR A 84 -16.88 13.98 23.68
C TYR A 84 -18.40 13.93 23.82
N GLY A 85 -19.10 14.91 23.23
CA GLY A 85 -20.56 14.99 23.32
C GLY A 85 -21.08 15.37 24.72
N PRO A 86 -22.39 15.58 24.89
CA PRO A 86 -23.00 15.84 26.20
C PRO A 86 -22.79 14.65 27.15
N GLY A 87 -22.38 14.91 28.39
CA GLY A 87 -22.10 13.87 29.40
C GLY A 87 -20.87 13.00 29.14
N GLY A 88 -20.17 13.17 28.02
CA GLY A 88 -19.00 12.35 27.69
C GLY A 88 -17.69 12.83 28.31
N GLU A 89 -16.62 12.10 28.02
CA GLU A 89 -15.27 12.33 28.55
C GLU A 89 -14.69 13.69 28.14
N LEU A 90 -13.95 14.33 29.06
CA LEU A 90 -13.20 15.55 28.83
C LEU A 90 -11.88 15.25 28.08
N CYS A 91 -11.51 16.10 27.13
CA CYS A 91 -10.23 15.99 26.42
C CYS A 91 -9.13 16.69 27.25
N LEU A 92 -8.48 15.93 28.12
CA LEU A 92 -7.50 16.42 29.08
C LEU A 92 -6.07 16.53 28.51
N GLU A 93 -5.15 17.08 29.31
CA GLU A 93 -3.72 17.24 29.01
C GLU A 93 -3.01 15.89 28.85
N PHE A 94 -3.36 14.93 29.70
CA PHE A 94 -2.86 13.56 29.64
C PHE A 94 -3.88 12.68 28.91
N ARG A 95 -3.40 12.00 27.88
CA ARG A 95 -4.16 11.28 26.86
C ARG A 95 -3.41 10.00 26.50
N PRO A 96 -4.05 9.05 25.80
CA PRO A 96 -3.36 7.83 25.38
C PRO A 96 -2.06 8.04 24.59
N ASP A 97 -1.91 9.16 23.86
CA ASP A 97 -0.71 9.47 23.07
C ASP A 97 0.49 9.99 23.88
N ASN A 98 0.28 10.46 25.11
CA ASN A 98 1.32 11.00 25.98
C ASN A 98 1.25 10.46 27.42
N TRP A 99 0.49 9.39 27.64
CA TRP A 99 0.33 8.75 28.94
C TRP A 99 1.60 7.98 29.35
N ALA A 100 1.94 8.07 30.62
CA ALA A 100 2.98 7.27 31.24
C ALA A 100 2.45 6.72 32.57
N PRO A 101 2.77 5.47 32.95
CA PRO A 101 2.32 4.89 34.21
C PRO A 101 2.72 5.71 35.45
N SER A 102 3.72 6.60 35.36
CA SER A 102 4.08 7.53 36.45
C SER A 102 3.06 8.65 36.68
N ILE A 103 2.19 8.94 35.71
CA ILE A 103 1.12 9.94 35.82
C ILE A 103 0.02 9.39 36.71
N THR A 104 -0.51 10.20 37.61
CA THR A 104 -1.51 9.78 38.59
C THR A 104 -2.90 10.31 38.25
N GLY A 105 -3.93 9.70 38.83
CA GLY A 105 -5.29 10.21 38.80
C GLY A 105 -5.40 11.61 39.43
N ALA A 106 -4.57 11.95 40.41
CA ALA A 106 -4.50 13.32 40.94
C ALA A 106 -4.09 14.32 39.85
N MET A 107 -3.09 13.98 39.03
CA MET A 107 -2.68 14.82 37.89
C MET A 107 -3.79 14.94 36.83
N MET A 108 -4.61 13.89 36.65
CA MET A 108 -5.80 13.92 35.79
C MET A 108 -6.88 14.87 36.33
N VAL A 109 -7.13 14.85 37.64
CA VAL A 109 -8.04 15.78 38.32
C VAL A 109 -7.55 17.23 38.16
N GLU A 110 -6.26 17.49 38.35
CA GLU A 110 -5.68 18.80 38.11
C GLU A 110 -5.81 19.25 36.65
N SER A 111 -5.64 18.32 35.69
CA SER A 111 -5.85 18.61 34.27
C SER A 111 -7.30 18.99 33.97
N ALA A 112 -8.27 18.33 34.60
CA ALA A 112 -9.69 18.67 34.45
C ALA A 112 -9.98 20.06 35.03
N HIS A 113 -9.42 20.39 36.19
CA HIS A 113 -9.53 21.72 36.78
C HIS A 113 -8.92 22.81 35.88
N ARG A 114 -7.70 22.60 35.35
CA ARG A 114 -7.05 23.54 34.42
C ARG A 114 -7.89 23.77 33.15
N LEU A 115 -8.51 22.73 32.61
CA LEU A 115 -9.41 22.85 31.46
C LEU A 115 -10.63 23.70 31.80
N LEU A 116 -11.36 23.36 32.87
CA LEU A 116 -12.61 24.03 33.24
C LEU A 116 -12.41 25.49 33.67
N SER A 117 -11.33 25.77 34.41
CA SER A 117 -10.95 27.12 34.83
C SER A 117 -10.40 27.95 33.66
N GLY A 118 -9.61 27.35 32.77
CA GLY A 118 -9.07 28.01 31.59
C GLY A 118 -10.13 28.43 30.57
N GLU A 119 -11.26 27.72 30.50
CA GLU A 119 -12.43 28.12 29.70
C GLU A 119 -13.29 29.19 30.39
N ARG A 120 -13.04 29.51 31.68
CA ARG A 120 -13.80 30.46 32.50
C ARG A 120 -12.88 31.46 33.23
N PRO A 121 -12.08 32.30 32.54
CA PRO A 121 -11.17 33.25 33.17
C PRO A 121 -11.84 34.30 34.08
N GLY A 122 -13.15 34.55 33.94
CA GLY A 122 -13.94 35.43 34.81
C GLY A 122 -15.45 35.17 34.72
N GLU A 123 -16.27 35.86 35.55
CA GLU A 123 -17.72 35.59 35.73
C GLU A 123 -18.58 35.68 34.45
N ASN A 124 -18.09 36.26 33.36
CA ASN A 124 -18.82 36.36 32.07
C ASN A 124 -17.91 36.33 30.82
N GLU A 125 -16.65 35.89 30.94
CA GLU A 125 -15.71 35.86 29.80
C GLU A 125 -15.34 34.42 29.45
N PRO A 126 -15.68 33.92 28.24
CA PRO A 126 -15.25 32.59 27.79
C PRO A 126 -13.77 32.63 27.42
N GLY A 127 -12.97 31.78 28.07
CA GLY A 127 -11.56 31.56 27.75
C GLY A 127 -11.39 30.50 26.67
N ILE A 128 -10.28 30.58 25.94
CA ILE A 128 -9.94 29.59 24.90
C ILE A 128 -8.77 28.74 25.41
N VAL A 129 -9.04 27.48 25.73
CA VAL A 129 -8.01 26.46 25.93
C VAL A 129 -7.68 25.84 24.57
N ARG A 130 -6.40 25.81 24.19
CA ARG A 130 -5.98 25.22 22.90
C ARG A 130 -6.24 23.71 22.90
N SER A 131 -6.90 23.20 21.86
CA SER A 131 -7.09 21.76 21.67
C SER A 131 -5.86 21.17 21.02
N ALA A 132 -5.28 20.13 21.61
CA ALA A 132 -4.34 19.25 20.92
C ALA A 132 -5.06 18.22 20.02
N HIS A 133 -6.39 18.27 19.96
CA HIS A 133 -7.21 17.30 19.24
C HIS A 133 -7.10 17.50 17.72
N GLN A 134 -6.15 16.80 17.11
CA GLN A 134 -6.14 16.58 15.65
C GLN A 134 -6.85 15.24 15.38
N ALA A 135 -8.09 15.29 14.90
CA ALA A 135 -8.77 14.08 14.47
C ALA A 135 -8.11 13.56 13.19
N SER A 136 -7.68 12.30 13.18
CA SER A 136 -7.24 11.65 11.95
C SER A 136 -8.45 11.35 11.05
N ILE A 137 -8.26 11.31 9.74
CA ILE A 137 -9.29 10.90 8.77
C ILE A 137 -9.89 9.53 9.17
N GLY A 138 -9.06 8.59 9.64
CA GLY A 138 -9.51 7.28 10.09
C GLY A 138 -10.46 7.37 11.29
N ARG A 139 -10.20 8.26 12.25
CA ARG A 139 -11.08 8.50 13.40
C ARG A 139 -12.41 9.12 12.96
N GLU A 140 -12.38 10.10 12.07
CA GLU A 140 -13.59 10.78 11.58
C GLU A 140 -14.51 9.87 10.75
N THR A 141 -13.93 8.86 10.10
CA THR A 141 -14.65 8.02 9.13
C THR A 141 -14.97 6.62 9.65
N ARG A 142 -14.59 6.28 10.89
CA ARG A 142 -14.75 4.93 11.46
C ARG A 142 -16.21 4.45 11.52
N GLY A 143 -17.15 5.38 11.71
CA GLY A 143 -18.59 5.09 11.72
C GLY A 143 -19.26 5.22 10.35
N GLU A 144 -18.51 5.65 9.33
CA GLU A 144 -19.06 5.99 8.02
C GLU A 144 -19.00 4.78 7.09
N PHE A 145 -20.18 4.28 6.73
CA PHE A 145 -20.36 3.15 5.82
C PHE A 145 -20.07 3.52 4.36
N THR A 146 -20.33 4.77 3.97
CA THR A 146 -20.13 5.27 2.59
C THR A 146 -19.08 6.37 2.55
N ARG A 147 -18.09 6.22 1.67
CA ARG A 147 -16.96 7.17 1.57
C ARG A 147 -16.72 7.57 0.13
N PHE A 148 -16.64 8.87 -0.13
CA PHE A 148 -16.31 9.41 -1.44
C PHE A 148 -14.90 10.00 -1.41
N ILE A 149 -13.99 9.45 -2.21
CA ILE A 149 -12.60 9.87 -2.28
C ILE A 149 -12.45 10.95 -3.36
N LEU A 150 -12.10 12.16 -2.93
CA LEU A 150 -11.78 13.30 -3.78
C LEU A 150 -10.28 13.61 -3.66
N ASN A 151 -9.55 13.64 -4.77
CA ASN A 151 -8.13 14.00 -4.76
C ASN A 151 -7.95 15.52 -4.74
N ASP A 152 -6.91 16.06 -4.09
CA ASP A 152 -6.60 17.51 -4.09
C ASP A 152 -6.55 18.14 -5.51
N SER A 153 -5.99 17.42 -6.50
CA SER A 153 -5.93 17.88 -7.88
C SER A 153 -7.33 17.97 -8.51
N ALA A 154 -8.20 17.01 -8.20
CA ALA A 154 -9.58 17.04 -8.62
C ALA A 154 -10.33 18.18 -7.91
N ALA A 155 -10.15 18.35 -6.60
CA ALA A 155 -10.75 19.43 -5.82
C ALA A 155 -10.39 20.81 -6.39
N THR A 156 -9.14 21.00 -6.83
CA THR A 156 -8.68 22.22 -7.52
C THR A 156 -9.47 22.47 -8.81
N VAL A 157 -9.67 21.43 -9.62
CA VAL A 157 -10.45 21.54 -10.86
C VAL A 157 -11.93 21.80 -10.56
N LEU A 158 -12.52 21.13 -9.58
CA LEU A 158 -13.90 21.36 -9.15
C LEU A 158 -14.12 22.81 -8.66
N ALA A 159 -13.16 23.36 -7.92
CA ALA A 159 -13.19 24.74 -7.45
C ALA A 159 -13.02 25.78 -8.59
N ALA A 160 -12.49 25.38 -9.74
CA ALA A 160 -12.35 26.24 -10.91
C ALA A 160 -13.56 26.18 -11.86
N LEU A 161 -14.51 25.27 -11.64
CA LEU A 161 -15.69 25.13 -12.50
C LEU A 161 -16.57 26.40 -12.47
N PRO A 162 -17.28 26.70 -13.56
CA PRO A 162 -18.27 27.77 -13.57
C PRO A 162 -19.39 27.51 -12.56
N VAL A 163 -19.83 28.57 -11.89
CA VAL A 163 -20.91 28.50 -10.89
C VAL A 163 -22.24 28.16 -11.58
N ASP A 164 -22.98 27.23 -10.98
CA ASP A 164 -24.32 26.80 -11.38
C ASP A 164 -24.36 26.21 -12.81
N VAL A 165 -23.26 25.62 -13.27
CA VAL A 165 -23.16 24.90 -14.54
C VAL A 165 -22.85 23.42 -14.28
N PRO A 166 -23.80 22.50 -14.57
CA PRO A 166 -23.55 21.07 -14.45
C PRO A 166 -22.43 20.63 -15.38
N THR A 167 -21.44 19.94 -14.81
CA THR A 167 -20.32 19.37 -15.54
C THR A 167 -20.34 17.87 -15.37
N ALA A 168 -20.23 17.12 -16.46
CA ALA A 168 -20.20 15.65 -16.42
C ALA A 168 -19.01 15.13 -15.62
N ILE A 169 -19.21 14.05 -14.88
CA ILE A 169 -18.16 13.32 -14.18
C ILE A 169 -18.34 11.83 -14.39
N THR A 170 -17.25 11.08 -14.25
CA THR A 170 -17.31 9.63 -14.04
C THR A 170 -16.78 9.31 -12.66
N VAL A 171 -17.38 8.32 -12.03
CA VAL A 171 -17.05 7.87 -10.67
C VAL A 171 -16.95 6.36 -10.73
N TRP A 172 -15.87 5.78 -10.19
CA TRP A 172 -15.90 4.35 -9.89
C TRP A 172 -16.38 4.14 -8.47
N ASP A 173 -17.08 3.04 -8.23
CA ASP A 173 -17.48 2.63 -6.91
C ASP A 173 -17.36 1.12 -6.70
N ARG A 174 -17.19 0.72 -5.44
CA ARG A 174 -17.14 -0.70 -5.04
C ARG A 174 -17.51 -0.89 -3.58
N LEU A 175 -17.99 -2.09 -3.27
CA LEU A 175 -18.15 -2.54 -1.89
C LEU A 175 -16.81 -3.12 -1.36
N ALA A 176 -16.05 -2.30 -0.64
CA ALA A 176 -14.88 -2.70 0.13
C ALA A 176 -15.30 -3.08 1.57
N LYS A 177 -15.94 -4.25 1.72
CA LYS A 177 -16.68 -4.66 2.93
C LYS A 177 -15.94 -4.31 4.25
N PRO A 178 -16.62 -3.68 5.22
CA PRO A 178 -18.04 -3.30 5.20
C PRO A 178 -18.31 -1.97 4.47
N THR A 179 -17.33 -1.27 3.93
CA THR A 179 -17.49 0.11 3.44
C THR A 179 -17.81 0.16 1.94
N TRP A 180 -18.78 0.98 1.54
CA TRP A 180 -18.94 1.38 0.13
C TRP A 180 -18.02 2.56 -0.17
N VAL A 181 -17.16 2.42 -1.19
CA VAL A 181 -16.19 3.44 -1.56
C VAL A 181 -16.44 3.87 -2.99
N ALA A 182 -16.60 5.17 -3.19
CA ALA A 182 -16.66 5.80 -4.50
C ALA A 182 -15.47 6.77 -4.68
N SER A 183 -14.97 6.94 -5.90
CA SER A 183 -13.92 7.92 -6.19
C SER A 183 -14.12 8.55 -7.57
N LEU A 184 -13.85 9.85 -7.64
CA LEU A 184 -13.95 10.61 -8.87
C LEU A 184 -12.87 10.16 -9.87
N MET A 185 -13.29 9.73 -11.06
CA MET A 185 -12.44 9.27 -12.15
C MET A 185 -12.14 10.36 -13.18
N SER A 186 -13.14 11.14 -13.55
CA SER A 186 -12.95 12.20 -14.54
C SER A 186 -13.92 13.36 -14.33
N VAL A 187 -13.54 14.51 -14.89
CA VAL A 187 -14.37 15.71 -14.99
C VAL A 187 -14.36 16.21 -16.43
N GLY A 188 -15.56 16.44 -16.99
CA GLY A 188 -15.80 16.88 -18.37
C GLY A 188 -16.17 15.73 -19.33
N GLU A 189 -17.03 16.03 -20.31
CA GLU A 189 -17.41 15.14 -21.42
C GLU A 189 -17.01 15.81 -22.75
N GLY A 190 -16.26 15.11 -23.61
CA GLY A 190 -15.78 15.65 -24.90
C GLY A 190 -14.60 16.64 -24.83
N GLY A 191 -14.15 17.00 -23.62
CA GLY A 191 -12.93 17.74 -23.33
C GLY A 191 -12.56 17.50 -21.86
N ILE A 192 -11.75 16.46 -21.62
CA ILE A 192 -11.40 16.02 -20.26
C ILE A 192 -10.67 17.16 -19.55
N LEU A 193 -11.32 17.76 -18.56
CA LEU A 193 -10.74 18.80 -17.72
C LEU A 193 -9.78 18.18 -16.69
N TRP A 194 -10.08 16.96 -16.26
CA TRP A 194 -9.28 16.18 -15.32
C TRP A 194 -9.60 14.70 -15.43
N ALA A 195 -8.58 13.85 -15.27
CA ALA A 195 -8.74 12.40 -15.13
C ALA A 195 -7.79 11.85 -14.06
N GLN A 196 -8.28 10.85 -13.33
CA GLN A 196 -7.54 10.18 -12.28
C GLN A 196 -6.43 9.31 -12.90
N ASN A 197 -5.19 9.53 -12.46
CA ASN A 197 -4.06 8.67 -12.78
C ASN A 197 -3.77 7.73 -11.59
N ALA A 198 -4.67 6.77 -11.35
CA ALA A 198 -4.54 5.76 -10.30
C ALA A 198 -5.07 4.42 -10.80
N PRO A 199 -4.57 3.28 -10.27
CA PRO A 199 -5.11 1.97 -10.60
C PRO A 199 -6.59 1.91 -10.22
N GLN A 200 -7.41 1.37 -11.12
CA GLN A 200 -8.80 1.07 -10.81
C GLN A 200 -8.86 -0.28 -10.08
N PRO A 201 -9.44 -0.36 -8.88
CA PRO A 201 -9.53 -1.63 -8.18
C PRO A 201 -10.38 -2.65 -8.96
N SER A 202 -9.99 -3.92 -8.91
CA SER A 202 -10.81 -5.00 -9.47
C SER A 202 -12.21 -5.04 -8.84
N HIS A 203 -13.21 -5.45 -9.63
CA HIS A 203 -14.63 -5.50 -9.25
C HIS A 203 -15.29 -4.15 -8.88
N SER A 204 -14.77 -3.03 -9.38
CA SER A 204 -15.48 -1.74 -9.34
C SER A 204 -16.46 -1.59 -10.50
N SER A 205 -17.57 -0.91 -10.28
CA SER A 205 -18.44 -0.36 -11.33
C SER A 205 -18.02 1.06 -11.68
N VAL A 206 -18.30 1.49 -12.91
CA VAL A 206 -18.20 2.89 -13.32
C VAL A 206 -19.60 3.44 -13.48
N ALA A 207 -19.87 4.55 -12.81
CA ALA A 207 -21.12 5.27 -12.86
C ALA A 207 -20.88 6.67 -13.41
N ASN A 208 -21.84 7.14 -14.21
CA ASN A 208 -21.88 8.52 -14.67
C ASN A 208 -22.45 9.41 -13.56
N GLY A 209 -22.16 10.70 -13.66
CA GLY A 209 -22.67 11.67 -12.72
C GLY A 209 -22.44 13.10 -13.19
N PHE A 210 -22.80 14.05 -12.34
CA PHE A 210 -22.56 15.46 -12.58
C PHE A 210 -22.04 16.14 -11.32
N VAL A 211 -21.18 17.12 -11.51
CA VAL A 211 -20.77 18.06 -10.48
C VAL A 211 -21.35 19.43 -10.77
N ILE A 212 -21.85 20.10 -9.73
CA ILE A 212 -22.31 21.48 -9.78
C ILE A 212 -21.59 22.26 -8.70
N ARG A 213 -20.75 23.22 -9.12
CA ARG A 213 -20.22 24.23 -8.22
C ARG A 213 -21.30 25.27 -7.96
N THR A 214 -21.64 25.58 -6.72
CA THR A 214 -22.64 26.58 -6.35
C THR A 214 -22.22 27.38 -5.11
N THR A 215 -22.62 28.65 -5.04
CA THR A 215 -22.39 29.51 -3.86
C THR A 215 -23.50 29.39 -2.82
N ARG A 216 -24.55 28.62 -3.12
CA ARG A 216 -25.70 28.37 -2.23
C ARG A 216 -25.30 27.40 -1.10
N ASN A 217 -25.99 27.47 0.04
CA ASN A 217 -25.73 26.56 1.15
C ASN A 217 -26.26 25.15 0.83
N VAL A 218 -25.39 24.15 0.93
CA VAL A 218 -25.69 22.74 0.61
C VAL A 218 -25.56 21.81 1.82
N ASP A 219 -25.24 22.35 3.01
CA ASP A 219 -24.97 21.57 4.23
C ASP A 219 -26.17 20.74 4.68
N ARG A 220 -27.38 21.19 4.34
CA ARG A 220 -28.62 20.44 4.63
C ARG A 220 -28.61 19.04 4.01
N PHE A 221 -28.08 18.90 2.79
CA PHE A 221 -27.99 17.60 2.10
C PHE A 221 -26.95 16.66 2.72
N ARG A 222 -25.99 17.20 3.47
CA ARG A 222 -25.03 16.40 4.24
C ARG A 222 -25.67 15.81 5.49
N LEU A 223 -26.58 16.56 6.13
CA LEU A 223 -27.27 16.15 7.35
C LEU A 223 -28.44 15.21 7.07
N SER A 224 -29.22 15.48 6.01
CA SER A 224 -30.28 14.60 5.53
C SER A 224 -30.19 14.39 4.02
N PRO A 225 -29.39 13.41 3.56
CA PRO A 225 -29.30 13.08 2.14
C PRO A 225 -30.66 12.71 1.51
N LYS A 226 -31.57 12.15 2.31
CA LYS A 226 -32.92 11.74 1.86
C LYS A 226 -33.79 12.92 1.44
N ASP A 227 -33.57 14.10 2.02
CA ASP A 227 -34.30 15.31 1.68
C ASP A 227 -33.95 15.83 0.28
N PHE A 228 -32.87 15.33 -0.35
CA PHE A 228 -32.40 15.84 -1.64
C PHE A 228 -33.49 15.85 -2.72
N ALA A 229 -34.24 14.76 -2.86
CA ALA A 229 -35.30 14.67 -3.88
C ALA A 229 -36.46 15.65 -3.64
N GLU A 230 -36.74 15.99 -2.37
CA GLU A 230 -37.83 16.90 -1.99
C GLU A 230 -37.40 18.37 -2.01
N VAL A 231 -36.17 18.66 -1.60
CA VAL A 231 -35.65 20.02 -1.44
C VAL A 231 -35.08 20.57 -2.76
N MET A 232 -34.41 19.75 -3.57
CA MET A 232 -33.78 20.20 -4.81
C MET A 232 -34.76 20.89 -5.78
N PRO A 233 -35.99 20.40 -6.01
CA PRO A 233 -36.97 21.08 -6.86
C PRO A 233 -37.47 22.42 -6.31
N VAL A 234 -37.44 22.60 -4.99
CA VAL A 234 -38.02 23.78 -4.31
C VAL A 234 -36.98 24.87 -4.12
N GLU A 235 -35.82 24.53 -3.58
CA GLU A 235 -34.77 25.51 -3.23
C GLU A 235 -33.78 25.75 -4.39
N PHE A 236 -33.74 24.83 -5.36
CA PHE A 236 -32.78 24.88 -6.48
C PHE A 236 -33.43 24.60 -7.86
N PRO A 237 -34.61 25.17 -8.18
CA PRO A 237 -35.35 24.84 -9.41
C PRO A 237 -34.55 25.11 -10.69
N ASP A 238 -33.80 26.21 -10.73
CA ASP A 238 -33.00 26.59 -11.91
C ASP A 238 -31.81 25.65 -12.13
N LEU A 239 -31.24 25.09 -11.05
CA LEU A 239 -30.18 24.08 -11.15
C LEU A 239 -30.75 22.75 -11.60
N LEU A 240 -31.91 22.36 -11.06
CA LEU A 240 -32.61 21.15 -11.46
C LEU A 240 -32.94 21.18 -12.96
N ALA A 241 -33.35 22.32 -13.51
CA ALA A 241 -33.64 22.49 -14.93
C ALA A 241 -32.40 22.35 -15.84
N LYS A 242 -31.19 22.56 -15.30
CA LYS A 242 -29.92 22.43 -16.04
C LYS A 242 -29.35 21.01 -16.00
N LEU A 243 -29.80 20.19 -15.06
CA LEU A 243 -29.37 18.80 -14.97
C LEU A 243 -29.87 18.01 -16.20
N PRO A 244 -29.08 17.05 -16.71
CA PRO A 244 -29.52 16.21 -17.83
C PRO A 244 -30.78 15.44 -17.47
N LYS A 245 -31.59 15.07 -18.47
CA LYS A 245 -32.95 14.52 -18.26
C LYS A 245 -33.05 13.25 -17.42
N ASN A 246 -31.95 12.52 -17.25
CA ASN A 246 -31.87 11.39 -16.32
C ASN A 246 -30.77 11.61 -15.27
N PRO A 247 -30.85 12.69 -14.47
CA PRO A 247 -29.79 13.04 -13.51
C PRO A 247 -29.92 12.24 -12.20
N PHE A 248 -30.98 11.44 -12.14
CA PHE A 248 -31.49 10.73 -10.98
C PHE A 248 -30.98 9.28 -10.89
N ASP A 249 -30.20 8.87 -11.88
CA ASP A 249 -29.49 7.60 -11.96
C ASP A 249 -27.99 7.90 -12.08
N GLY A 250 -27.29 8.03 -10.95
CA GLY A 250 -25.86 8.34 -10.94
C GLY A 250 -25.37 9.15 -9.74
N PHE A 251 -24.12 9.61 -9.82
CA PHE A 251 -23.50 10.42 -8.77
C PHE A 251 -23.76 11.91 -8.97
N VAL A 252 -24.03 12.61 -7.87
CA VAL A 252 -24.14 14.07 -7.83
C VAL A 252 -23.14 14.62 -6.82
N LEU A 253 -22.25 15.48 -7.29
CA LEU A 253 -21.42 16.34 -6.44
C LEU A 253 -21.97 17.76 -6.47
N LEU A 254 -22.27 18.33 -5.30
CA LEU A 254 -22.86 19.66 -5.20
C LEU A 254 -22.15 20.44 -4.09
N GLY A 255 -21.71 21.66 -4.38
CA GLY A 255 -21.07 22.49 -3.36
C GLY A 255 -20.05 23.50 -3.90
N ASN A 256 -19.10 23.89 -3.06
CA ASN A 256 -18.03 24.83 -3.39
C ASN A 256 -16.69 24.39 -2.79
N GLU A 257 -15.65 25.19 -3.00
CA GLU A 257 -14.29 24.93 -2.51
C GLU A 257 -14.18 24.63 -1.00
N ASN A 258 -15.12 25.11 -0.18
CA ASN A 258 -15.13 24.88 1.26
C ASN A 258 -15.97 23.65 1.66
N HIS A 259 -17.06 23.40 0.94
CA HIS A 259 -18.05 22.38 1.30
C HIS A 259 -18.60 21.68 0.06
N TRP A 260 -18.23 20.40 -0.11
CA TRP A 260 -18.80 19.51 -1.10
C TRP A 260 -19.72 18.48 -0.44
N VAL A 261 -20.79 18.11 -1.14
CA VAL A 261 -21.67 16.98 -0.81
C VAL A 261 -21.60 15.99 -1.97
N ALA A 262 -21.46 14.70 -1.65
CA ALA A 262 -21.47 13.62 -2.63
C ALA A 262 -22.67 12.71 -2.36
N LEU A 263 -23.49 12.51 -3.38
CA LEU A 263 -24.72 11.74 -3.33
C LEU A 263 -24.72 10.71 -4.46
N ASN A 264 -25.29 9.54 -4.22
CA ASN A 264 -25.67 8.60 -5.25
C ASN A 264 -27.19 8.52 -5.31
N LEU A 265 -27.72 8.67 -6.51
CA LEU A 265 -29.14 8.60 -6.82
C LEU A 265 -29.39 7.30 -7.58
N TYR A 266 -30.34 6.51 -7.09
CA TYR A 266 -30.66 5.21 -7.67
C TYR A 266 -32.15 4.86 -7.51
N PRO A 267 -32.73 4.09 -8.44
CA PRO A 267 -34.10 3.64 -8.33
C PRO A 267 -34.19 2.47 -7.33
N TYR A 268 -35.15 2.55 -6.41
CA TYR A 268 -35.45 1.47 -5.46
C TYR A 268 -36.95 1.38 -5.21
N GLU A 269 -37.53 0.20 -5.44
CA GLU A 269 -38.97 -0.07 -5.26
C GLU A 269 -39.89 0.96 -5.96
N GLY A 270 -39.52 1.39 -7.17
CA GLY A 270 -40.30 2.36 -7.95
C GLY A 270 -40.24 3.80 -7.42
N LYS A 271 -39.40 4.09 -6.42
CA LYS A 271 -39.09 5.44 -5.93
C LYS A 271 -37.63 5.76 -6.17
N GLN A 272 -37.34 7.04 -6.31
CA GLN A 272 -35.96 7.50 -6.32
C GLN A 272 -35.41 7.50 -4.89
N SER A 273 -34.29 6.83 -4.68
CA SER A 273 -33.58 6.79 -3.40
C SER A 273 -32.26 7.55 -3.48
N VAL A 274 -31.82 8.06 -2.33
CA VAL A 274 -30.60 8.86 -2.20
C VAL A 274 -29.71 8.27 -1.13
N PHE A 275 -28.44 8.06 -1.46
CA PHE A 275 -27.40 7.69 -0.52
C PHE A 275 -26.35 8.80 -0.42
N GLY A 276 -26.12 9.30 0.78
CA GLY A 276 -25.06 10.27 1.05
C GLY A 276 -23.71 9.59 1.27
N TYR A 277 -22.64 10.29 0.93
CA TYR A 277 -21.26 9.85 1.14
C TYR A 277 -20.50 10.85 2.00
N LYS A 278 -19.71 10.34 2.95
CA LYS A 278 -18.71 11.15 3.62
C LYS A 278 -17.55 11.40 2.65
N ILE A 279 -17.34 12.66 2.27
CA ILE A 279 -16.19 13.03 1.44
C ILE A 279 -14.90 12.96 2.26
N ILE A 280 -13.90 12.33 1.66
CA ILE A 280 -12.52 12.29 2.14
C ILE A 280 -11.66 12.92 1.07
N VAL A 281 -10.99 14.01 1.43
CA VAL A 281 -10.01 14.63 0.55
C VAL A 281 -8.67 13.91 0.73
N ALA A 282 -8.23 13.22 -0.31
CA ALA A 282 -6.99 12.46 -0.32
C ALA A 282 -5.85 13.32 -0.89
N PRO A 283 -4.68 13.34 -0.22
CA PRO A 283 -3.55 14.12 -0.69
C PRO A 283 -3.08 13.63 -2.06
N SER A 284 -2.56 14.55 -2.88
CA SER A 284 -1.93 14.19 -4.15
C SER A 284 -0.75 13.21 -3.95
N VAL A 285 -0.56 12.29 -4.91
CA VAL A 285 0.42 11.18 -4.83
C VAL A 285 1.87 11.65 -5.10
N SER A 286 2.06 12.92 -5.49
CA SER A 286 3.36 13.43 -5.95
C SER A 286 4.46 13.29 -4.88
N GLY A 287 5.61 12.73 -5.29
CA GLY A 287 6.84 12.79 -4.50
C GLY A 287 7.07 11.71 -3.45
N ARG A 288 6.36 10.58 -3.48
CA ARG A 288 6.62 9.46 -2.53
C ARG A 288 7.75 8.52 -2.95
N LEU A 289 8.12 8.52 -4.24
CA LEU A 289 9.26 7.77 -4.75
C LEU A 289 10.49 8.68 -4.84
N PRO A 290 11.72 8.11 -4.72
CA PRO A 290 12.95 8.88 -4.93
C PRO A 290 12.97 9.57 -6.30
N ALA A 291 13.48 10.80 -6.38
CA ALA A 291 13.52 11.55 -7.63
C ALA A 291 14.26 10.80 -8.77
N GLY A 292 15.29 10.01 -8.43
CA GLY A 292 16.03 9.18 -9.39
C GLY A 292 15.22 8.03 -10.01
N TYR A 293 14.00 7.77 -9.54
CA TYR A 293 13.12 6.71 -10.07
C TYR A 293 12.20 7.22 -11.19
N ALA A 294 12.21 8.51 -11.51
CA ALA A 294 11.34 9.09 -12.52
C ALA A 294 11.49 8.44 -13.92
N SER A 295 12.68 7.92 -14.25
CA SER A 295 12.96 7.24 -15.52
C SER A 295 12.43 5.81 -15.59
N LEU A 296 12.07 5.18 -14.46
CA LEU A 296 11.67 3.76 -14.43
C LEU A 296 10.39 3.47 -15.21
N ALA A 297 9.48 4.44 -15.31
CA ALA A 297 8.25 4.32 -16.10
C ALA A 297 8.51 4.19 -17.61
N GLN A 298 9.72 4.50 -18.08
CA GLN A 298 10.12 4.32 -19.49
C GLN A 298 10.92 3.03 -19.71
N LYS A 299 11.27 2.31 -18.64
CA LYS A 299 12.07 1.09 -18.71
C LYS A 299 11.18 -0.14 -18.90
N ARG A 300 11.61 -1.06 -19.76
CA ARG A 300 10.96 -2.36 -19.97
C ARG A 300 11.79 -3.45 -19.31
N ILE A 301 11.19 -4.19 -18.40
CA ILE A 301 11.84 -5.30 -17.68
C ILE A 301 11.23 -6.62 -18.13
N ALA A 302 12.08 -7.53 -18.61
CA ALA A 302 11.65 -8.88 -18.93
C ALA A 302 11.91 -9.82 -17.74
N ILE A 303 10.89 -10.55 -17.30
CA ILE A 303 10.97 -11.51 -16.21
C ILE A 303 10.57 -12.88 -16.75
N VAL A 304 11.52 -13.82 -16.72
CA VAL A 304 11.30 -15.23 -17.08
C VAL A 304 11.16 -16.02 -15.79
N GLY A 305 9.99 -16.64 -15.60
CA GLY A 305 9.55 -17.26 -14.35
C GLY A 305 8.68 -16.31 -13.52
N CYS A 306 7.39 -16.59 -13.44
CA CYS A 306 6.37 -15.88 -12.65
C CYS A 306 5.98 -16.66 -11.37
N GLY A 307 6.88 -17.53 -10.90
CA GLY A 307 6.78 -18.23 -9.62
C GLY A 307 6.96 -17.31 -8.41
N SER A 308 7.29 -17.91 -7.26
CA SER A 308 7.40 -17.21 -5.97
C SER A 308 8.35 -16.02 -6.00
N VAL A 309 9.52 -16.18 -6.64
CA VAL A 309 10.54 -15.12 -6.76
C VAL A 309 10.11 -14.06 -7.78
N GLY A 310 9.82 -14.48 -9.02
CA GLY A 310 9.55 -13.53 -10.10
C GLY A 310 8.31 -12.68 -9.89
N SER A 311 7.25 -13.24 -9.31
CA SER A 311 6.04 -12.47 -8.94
C SER A 311 6.34 -11.35 -7.94
N LYS A 312 7.19 -11.60 -6.94
CA LYS A 312 7.61 -10.60 -5.94
C LYS A 312 8.55 -9.55 -6.54
N ILE A 313 9.47 -9.95 -7.42
CA ILE A 313 10.33 -9.01 -8.16
C ILE A 313 9.45 -8.07 -8.99
N ALA A 314 8.54 -8.60 -9.81
CA ALA A 314 7.66 -7.81 -10.67
C ALA A 314 6.85 -6.80 -9.86
N SER A 315 6.24 -7.25 -8.77
CA SER A 315 5.45 -6.42 -7.85
C SER A 315 6.25 -5.34 -7.14
N THR A 316 7.50 -5.62 -6.79
CA THR A 316 8.40 -4.65 -6.14
C THR A 316 8.86 -3.59 -7.13
N LEU A 317 9.19 -3.99 -8.36
CA LEU A 317 9.53 -3.07 -9.44
C LEU A 317 8.35 -2.18 -9.83
N ALA A 318 7.15 -2.73 -9.90
CA ALA A 318 5.93 -1.97 -10.17
C ALA A 318 5.69 -0.90 -9.09
N ARG A 319 5.75 -1.28 -7.81
CA ARG A 319 5.67 -0.32 -6.69
C ARG A 319 6.78 0.74 -6.70
N SER A 320 7.92 0.44 -7.33
CA SER A 320 9.05 1.37 -7.49
C SER A 320 8.89 2.30 -8.70
N GLY A 321 7.84 2.16 -9.52
CA GLY A 321 7.55 3.02 -10.65
C GLY A 321 7.84 2.43 -12.03
N VAL A 322 8.23 1.15 -12.13
CA VAL A 322 8.29 0.46 -13.43
C VAL A 322 6.87 0.17 -13.90
N SER A 323 6.55 0.54 -15.15
CA SER A 323 5.23 0.30 -15.74
C SER A 323 5.26 -0.63 -16.96
N ASN A 324 6.43 -0.96 -17.49
CA ASN A 324 6.54 -1.80 -18.70
C ASN A 324 7.19 -3.15 -18.38
N PHE A 325 6.48 -4.23 -18.64
CA PHE A 325 6.92 -5.59 -18.34
C PHE A 325 6.75 -6.52 -19.53
N THR A 326 7.67 -7.47 -19.67
CA THR A 326 7.48 -8.68 -20.48
C THR A 326 7.56 -9.86 -19.52
N LEU A 327 6.47 -10.61 -19.37
CA LEU A 327 6.35 -11.73 -18.43
C LEU A 327 6.31 -13.05 -19.20
N VAL A 328 7.17 -13.99 -18.83
CA VAL A 328 7.27 -15.31 -19.48
C VAL A 328 7.16 -16.42 -18.43
N ASP A 329 6.14 -17.24 -18.52
CA ASP A 329 5.88 -18.44 -17.69
C ASP A 329 4.70 -19.19 -18.32
N ASP A 330 4.72 -20.51 -18.37
CA ASP A 330 3.63 -21.35 -18.87
C ASP A 330 2.70 -21.88 -17.77
N ASP A 331 3.15 -21.86 -16.52
CA ASP A 331 2.53 -22.61 -15.44
C ASP A 331 1.18 -22.01 -15.00
N VAL A 332 0.36 -22.87 -14.41
CA VAL A 332 -0.96 -22.53 -13.86
C VAL A 332 -0.83 -22.31 -12.36
N PHE A 333 -1.56 -21.32 -11.85
CA PHE A 333 -1.57 -21.01 -10.43
C PHE A 333 -2.52 -21.93 -9.66
N PHE A 334 -2.00 -22.66 -8.68
CA PHE A 334 -2.78 -23.55 -7.82
C PHE A 334 -2.75 -23.11 -6.35
N GLN A 335 -3.66 -23.64 -5.54
CA GLN A 335 -3.77 -23.31 -4.11
C GLN A 335 -2.44 -23.48 -3.34
N ALA A 336 -1.64 -24.49 -3.69
CA ALA A 336 -0.33 -24.72 -3.07
C ALA A 336 0.67 -23.57 -3.30
N ASN A 337 0.45 -22.73 -4.32
CA ASN A 337 1.31 -21.58 -4.59
C ASN A 337 1.01 -20.38 -3.68
N LEU A 338 -0.17 -20.31 -3.05
CA LEU A 338 -0.56 -19.21 -2.16
C LEU A 338 0.40 -19.00 -0.98
N VAL A 339 1.14 -20.05 -0.59
CA VAL A 339 2.02 -20.01 0.58
C VAL A 339 3.25 -19.14 0.39
N ARG A 340 3.59 -18.76 -0.86
CA ARG A 340 4.82 -18.01 -1.18
C ARG A 340 4.83 -17.19 -2.47
N ASN A 341 3.75 -17.23 -3.25
CA ASN A 341 3.61 -16.39 -4.45
C ASN A 341 2.93 -15.07 -4.08
N ASP A 342 3.19 -14.01 -4.85
CA ASP A 342 2.59 -12.71 -4.59
C ASP A 342 1.11 -12.61 -5.03
N LEU A 343 0.60 -13.59 -5.80
CA LEU A 343 -0.80 -13.73 -6.19
C LEU A 343 -1.70 -14.23 -5.04
N ASP A 344 -3.01 -14.03 -5.18
CA ASP A 344 -4.00 -14.44 -4.18
C ASP A 344 -4.99 -15.50 -4.71
N ALA A 345 -5.98 -15.85 -3.89
CA ALA A 345 -6.95 -16.90 -4.18
C ALA A 345 -7.78 -16.65 -5.47
N GLN A 346 -7.87 -15.40 -5.95
CA GLN A 346 -8.58 -15.10 -7.21
C GLN A 346 -7.81 -15.60 -8.43
N ALA A 347 -6.50 -15.83 -8.31
CA ALA A 347 -5.66 -16.32 -9.39
C ALA A 347 -5.73 -17.84 -9.59
N ILE A 348 -6.35 -18.60 -8.66
CA ILE A 348 -6.37 -20.07 -8.73
C ILE A 348 -7.03 -20.52 -10.04
N GLY A 349 -6.31 -21.34 -10.81
CA GLY A 349 -6.72 -21.86 -12.12
C GLY A 349 -6.33 -20.98 -13.32
N GLN A 350 -5.75 -19.79 -13.10
CA GLN A 350 -5.25 -18.92 -14.16
C GLN A 350 -3.77 -19.24 -14.50
N HIS A 351 -3.31 -18.93 -15.70
CA HIS A 351 -1.87 -18.90 -15.95
C HIS A 351 -1.21 -17.83 -15.06
N LYS A 352 -0.05 -18.15 -14.49
CA LYS A 352 0.66 -17.25 -13.56
C LYS A 352 0.98 -15.90 -14.20
N VAL A 353 1.37 -15.90 -15.48
CA VAL A 353 1.66 -14.68 -16.23
C VAL A 353 0.45 -13.76 -16.38
N ASP A 354 -0.74 -14.31 -16.67
CA ASP A 354 -1.95 -13.50 -16.84
C ASP A 354 -2.40 -12.90 -15.50
N ALA A 355 -2.40 -13.74 -14.45
CA ALA A 355 -2.76 -13.31 -13.11
C ALA A 355 -1.77 -12.27 -12.56
N LEU A 356 -0.47 -12.43 -12.83
CA LEU A 356 0.54 -11.45 -12.46
C LEU A 356 0.36 -10.15 -13.23
N ALA A 357 0.08 -10.20 -14.53
CA ALA A 357 -0.22 -9.01 -15.32
C ALA A 357 -1.41 -8.22 -14.74
N ALA A 358 -2.52 -8.90 -14.43
CA ALA A 358 -3.68 -8.29 -13.80
C ALA A 358 -3.35 -7.69 -12.42
N ARG A 359 -2.51 -8.37 -11.63
CA ARG A 359 -2.02 -7.84 -10.36
C ARG A 359 -1.18 -6.58 -10.54
N LEU A 360 -0.24 -6.55 -11.48
CA LEU A 360 0.61 -5.38 -11.72
C LEU A 360 -0.23 -4.17 -12.19
N GLN A 361 -1.28 -4.39 -12.98
CA GLN A 361 -2.24 -3.35 -13.37
C GLN A 361 -3.02 -2.77 -12.16
N ASN A 362 -3.23 -3.56 -11.11
CA ASN A 362 -3.80 -3.07 -9.85
C ASN A 362 -2.79 -2.28 -8.98
N LEU A 363 -1.48 -2.38 -9.27
CA LEU A 363 -0.42 -1.68 -8.52
C LEU A 363 -0.01 -0.37 -9.18
N VAL A 364 0.05 -0.33 -10.51
CA VAL A 364 0.52 0.82 -11.29
C VAL A 364 -0.48 1.14 -12.39
N ALA A 365 -0.87 2.41 -12.47
CA ALA A 365 -1.74 2.90 -13.54
C ALA A 365 -1.03 2.88 -14.89
N ASN A 366 -1.77 2.58 -15.96
CA ASN A 366 -1.27 2.57 -17.35
C ASN A 366 -0.07 1.63 -17.56
N ALA A 367 -0.01 0.49 -16.87
CA ALA A 367 1.03 -0.50 -17.08
C ALA A 367 0.92 -1.16 -18.48
N ASP A 368 2.04 -1.20 -19.21
CA ASP A 368 2.20 -1.87 -20.51
C ASP A 368 2.86 -3.24 -20.27
N ILE A 369 2.05 -4.29 -20.31
CA ILE A 369 2.49 -5.65 -19.96
C ILE A 369 2.26 -6.57 -21.14
N SER A 370 3.34 -7.19 -21.60
CA SER A 370 3.29 -8.28 -22.57
C SER A 370 3.45 -9.62 -21.86
N VAL A 371 2.62 -10.60 -22.22
CA VAL A 371 2.54 -11.91 -21.57
C VAL A 371 2.82 -13.01 -22.58
N ARG A 372 3.73 -13.93 -22.23
CA ARG A 372 4.09 -15.11 -23.04
C ARG A 372 3.94 -16.38 -22.21
N ARG A 373 2.99 -17.23 -22.60
CA ARG A 373 2.68 -18.51 -21.96
C ARG A 373 3.54 -19.64 -22.54
N ILE A 374 4.84 -19.59 -22.27
CA ILE A 374 5.83 -20.48 -22.89
C ILE A 374 6.83 -20.94 -21.84
N ALA A 375 7.15 -22.24 -21.87
CA ALA A 375 8.18 -22.84 -21.04
C ALA A 375 9.56 -22.65 -21.70
N LEU A 376 10.21 -21.51 -21.45
CA LEU A 376 11.49 -21.20 -22.10
C LEU A 376 12.57 -22.24 -21.75
N GLY A 377 13.13 -22.91 -22.76
CA GLY A 377 14.14 -23.97 -22.57
C GLY A 377 13.57 -25.39 -22.45
N GLN A 378 12.25 -25.55 -22.61
CA GLN A 378 11.56 -26.85 -22.65
C GLN A 378 11.09 -27.20 -24.07
N GLN A 379 10.30 -28.27 -24.19
CA GLN A 379 9.76 -28.72 -25.48
C GLN A 379 8.66 -27.76 -25.98
N GLU A 380 9.08 -26.77 -26.76
CA GLU A 380 8.23 -25.75 -27.38
C GLU A 380 8.48 -25.70 -28.88
N SER A 381 7.56 -25.07 -29.62
CA SER A 381 7.80 -24.84 -31.05
C SER A 381 8.96 -23.86 -31.25
N ALA A 382 9.82 -24.11 -32.24
CA ALA A 382 10.98 -23.23 -32.51
C ALA A 382 10.54 -21.78 -32.79
N GLY A 383 9.42 -21.59 -33.51
CA GLY A 383 8.87 -20.26 -33.77
C GLY A 383 8.32 -19.56 -32.53
N SER A 384 7.71 -20.32 -31.61
CA SER A 384 7.25 -19.80 -30.31
C SER A 384 8.44 -19.31 -29.47
N THR A 385 9.48 -20.13 -29.37
CA THR A 385 10.72 -19.78 -28.67
C THR A 385 11.38 -18.56 -29.29
N GLU A 386 11.55 -18.53 -30.61
CA GLU A 386 12.16 -17.38 -31.31
C GLU A 386 11.38 -16.09 -31.06
N SER A 387 10.06 -16.13 -31.16
CA SER A 387 9.22 -14.94 -30.91
C SER A 387 9.36 -14.40 -29.48
N VAL A 388 9.52 -15.28 -28.48
CA VAL A 388 9.84 -14.83 -27.10
C VAL A 388 11.24 -14.22 -27.04
N MET A 389 12.22 -14.86 -27.68
CA MET A 389 13.61 -14.38 -27.69
C MET A 389 13.72 -12.98 -28.32
N GLU A 390 13.02 -12.72 -29.43
CA GLU A 390 12.93 -11.39 -30.06
C GLU A 390 12.33 -10.34 -29.14
N GLU A 391 11.33 -10.73 -28.35
CA GLU A 391 10.67 -9.84 -27.40
C GLU A 391 11.57 -9.49 -26.21
N LEU A 392 12.33 -10.46 -25.69
CA LEU A 392 13.31 -10.26 -24.63
C LEU A 392 14.39 -9.25 -25.04
N VAL A 393 14.77 -9.18 -26.33
CA VAL A 393 15.74 -8.18 -26.84
C VAL A 393 15.25 -6.74 -26.63
N GLN A 394 13.94 -6.50 -26.59
CA GLN A 394 13.36 -5.16 -26.41
C GLN A 394 13.46 -4.65 -24.96
N ALA A 395 13.77 -5.52 -24.00
CA ALA A 395 13.90 -5.11 -22.61
C ALA A 395 15.19 -4.32 -22.35
N ASP A 396 15.14 -3.40 -21.39
CA ASP A 396 16.31 -2.72 -20.84
C ASP A 396 17.11 -3.62 -19.89
N LEU A 397 16.44 -4.59 -19.25
CA LEU A 397 17.04 -5.54 -18.32
C LEU A 397 16.29 -6.87 -18.32
N LEU A 398 17.05 -7.97 -18.21
CA LEU A 398 16.52 -9.33 -18.15
C LEU A 398 16.59 -9.88 -16.73
N VAL A 399 15.55 -10.59 -16.30
CA VAL A 399 15.49 -11.29 -15.02
C VAL A 399 15.21 -12.76 -15.26
N ASP A 400 16.08 -13.64 -14.77
CA ASP A 400 15.79 -15.06 -14.67
C ASP A 400 15.40 -15.43 -13.24
N ALA A 401 14.16 -15.89 -13.09
CA ALA A 401 13.56 -16.36 -11.86
C ALA A 401 12.97 -17.78 -12.01
N THR A 402 13.43 -18.56 -13.01
CA THR A 402 12.94 -19.90 -13.31
C THR A 402 13.56 -21.00 -12.45
N ALA A 403 14.80 -20.77 -11.99
CA ALA A 403 15.69 -21.80 -11.45
C ALA A 403 16.00 -22.97 -12.42
N ASP A 404 15.62 -22.86 -13.71
CA ASP A 404 15.91 -23.87 -14.74
C ASP A 404 17.22 -23.49 -15.49
N PRO A 405 18.25 -24.35 -15.47
CA PRO A 405 19.49 -24.09 -16.19
C PRO A 405 19.32 -23.85 -17.71
N ARG A 406 18.30 -24.45 -18.34
CA ARG A 406 18.03 -24.32 -19.78
C ARG A 406 17.44 -22.94 -20.10
N ALA A 407 16.48 -22.48 -19.29
CA ALA A 407 15.95 -21.14 -19.38
C ALA A 407 17.07 -20.11 -19.16
N PHE A 408 17.88 -20.27 -18.10
CA PHE A 408 19.03 -19.42 -17.83
C PHE A 408 19.94 -19.29 -19.05
N ASN A 409 20.28 -20.40 -19.71
CA ASN A 409 21.19 -20.38 -20.86
C ASN A 409 20.63 -19.58 -22.05
N LEU A 410 19.33 -19.66 -22.30
CA LEU A 410 18.67 -18.89 -23.37
C LEU A 410 18.63 -17.38 -23.04
N VAL A 411 18.25 -17.03 -21.81
CA VAL A 411 18.25 -15.64 -21.34
C VAL A 411 19.68 -15.08 -21.35
N ALA A 412 20.65 -15.87 -20.91
CA ALA A 412 22.07 -15.51 -20.92
C ALA A 412 22.61 -15.29 -22.34
N ALA A 413 22.16 -16.09 -23.32
CA ALA A 413 22.53 -15.90 -24.71
C ALA A 413 22.04 -14.55 -25.26
N ILE A 414 20.81 -14.14 -24.93
CA ILE A 414 20.28 -12.82 -25.29
C ILE A 414 21.06 -11.72 -24.59
N ALA A 415 21.26 -11.84 -23.28
CA ALA A 415 22.00 -10.88 -22.47
C ALA A 415 23.37 -10.62 -23.10
N ARG A 416 24.12 -11.69 -23.38
CA ARG A 416 25.42 -11.61 -24.04
C ARG A 416 25.33 -10.97 -25.42
N ARG A 417 24.52 -11.55 -26.33
CA ARG A 417 24.50 -11.16 -27.75
C ARG A 417 24.06 -9.72 -27.97
N HIS A 418 23.13 -9.23 -27.16
CA HIS A 418 22.54 -7.90 -27.29
C HIS A 418 23.02 -6.91 -26.23
N SER A 419 24.07 -7.28 -25.48
CA SER A 419 24.64 -6.45 -24.41
C SER A 419 23.56 -5.93 -23.46
N LYS A 420 22.71 -6.82 -22.96
CA LYS A 420 21.67 -6.49 -21.98
C LYS A 420 22.13 -6.87 -20.57
N PRO A 421 21.92 -6.00 -19.57
CA PRO A 421 22.12 -6.40 -18.19
C PRO A 421 21.15 -7.50 -17.80
N MET A 422 21.60 -8.40 -16.92
CA MET A 422 20.82 -9.53 -16.44
C MET A 422 20.96 -9.68 -14.93
N VAL A 423 19.86 -10.03 -14.26
CA VAL A 423 19.82 -10.37 -12.84
C VAL A 423 19.19 -11.76 -12.68
N TRP A 424 19.71 -12.57 -11.77
CA TRP A 424 19.08 -13.81 -11.37
C TRP A 424 19.31 -14.05 -9.88
N CYS A 425 18.49 -14.92 -9.30
CA CYS A 425 18.69 -15.37 -7.94
C CYS A 425 18.18 -16.78 -7.73
N GLN A 426 18.67 -17.38 -6.66
CA GLN A 426 18.30 -18.72 -6.24
C GLN A 426 17.98 -18.70 -4.76
N VAL A 427 16.82 -19.26 -4.41
CA VAL A 427 16.46 -19.57 -3.01
C VAL A 427 16.86 -21.02 -2.75
N PHE A 428 17.60 -21.27 -1.68
CA PHE A 428 18.00 -22.61 -1.30
C PHE A 428 16.86 -23.36 -0.62
N ALA A 429 16.82 -24.68 -0.79
CA ALA A 429 15.82 -25.54 -0.18
C ALA A 429 15.84 -25.39 1.36
N GLY A 430 14.67 -25.46 1.99
CA GLY A 430 14.54 -25.34 3.44
C GLY A 430 14.70 -23.92 3.99
N GLY A 431 14.73 -22.90 3.11
CA GLY A 431 14.81 -21.50 3.57
C GLY A 431 16.17 -21.11 4.12
N ILE A 432 17.21 -21.87 3.85
CA ILE A 432 18.51 -21.66 4.51
C ILE A 432 19.20 -20.35 4.11
N GLY A 433 18.84 -19.82 2.94
CA GLY A 433 19.46 -18.66 2.32
C GLY A 433 19.28 -18.65 0.81
N GLY A 434 20.13 -17.90 0.12
CA GLY A 434 20.13 -17.85 -1.34
C GLY A 434 21.33 -17.14 -1.93
N ILE A 435 21.45 -17.19 -3.25
CA ILE A 435 22.42 -16.41 -4.01
C ILE A 435 21.66 -15.43 -4.88
N ILE A 436 22.09 -14.17 -4.88
CA ILE A 436 21.69 -13.16 -5.87
C ILE A 436 22.90 -12.81 -6.74
N ALA A 437 22.67 -12.56 -8.02
CA ALA A 437 23.73 -12.20 -8.94
C ALA A 437 23.22 -11.27 -10.04
N ARG A 438 24.14 -10.46 -10.56
CA ARG A 438 23.90 -9.58 -11.70
C ARG A 438 25.10 -9.59 -12.63
N VAL A 439 24.84 -9.21 -13.87
CA VAL A 439 25.86 -8.90 -14.86
C VAL A 439 25.47 -7.67 -15.66
N ARG A 440 26.43 -6.76 -15.85
CA ARG A 440 26.34 -5.54 -16.64
C ARG A 440 27.40 -5.55 -17.74
N PRO A 441 27.02 -5.27 -19.00
CA PRO A 441 27.97 -5.10 -20.09
C PRO A 441 29.06 -4.10 -19.74
N GLY A 442 30.32 -4.48 -20.01
CA GLY A 442 31.48 -3.61 -19.77
C GLY A 442 31.99 -3.56 -18.32
N PHE A 443 31.29 -4.14 -17.35
CA PHE A 443 31.70 -4.16 -15.94
C PHE A 443 31.83 -5.58 -15.37
N ASP A 444 30.89 -6.46 -15.73
CA ASP A 444 30.79 -7.81 -15.18
C ASP A 444 31.07 -8.86 -16.28
N PRO A 445 31.40 -10.11 -15.92
CA PRO A 445 31.51 -11.19 -16.91
C PRO A 445 30.20 -11.44 -17.66
N ILE A 446 30.27 -12.14 -18.79
CA ILE A 446 29.06 -12.65 -19.45
C ILE A 446 28.32 -13.62 -18.52
N PRO A 447 26.98 -13.75 -18.61
CA PRO A 447 26.21 -14.48 -17.60
C PRO A 447 26.63 -15.95 -17.39
N THR A 448 27.02 -16.65 -18.46
CA THR A 448 27.51 -18.04 -18.35
C THR A 448 28.81 -18.14 -17.56
N GLU A 449 29.71 -17.17 -17.73
CA GLU A 449 30.98 -17.12 -17.01
C GLU A 449 30.77 -16.68 -15.56
N ALA A 450 29.89 -15.72 -15.33
CA ALA A 450 29.47 -15.36 -13.98
C ALA A 450 28.99 -16.59 -13.19
N ARG A 451 28.13 -17.43 -13.79
CA ARG A 451 27.65 -18.67 -13.16
C ARG A 451 28.78 -19.67 -12.90
N SER A 452 29.75 -19.77 -13.82
CA SER A 452 30.95 -20.61 -13.65
C SER A 452 31.79 -20.15 -12.46
N GLN A 453 32.06 -18.85 -12.35
CA GLN A 453 32.84 -18.27 -11.25
C GLN A 453 32.16 -18.42 -9.90
N ILE A 454 30.83 -18.28 -9.80
CA ILE A 454 30.11 -18.52 -8.53
C ILE A 454 30.21 -20.00 -8.12
N ARG A 455 30.11 -20.94 -9.07
CA ARG A 455 30.33 -22.36 -8.76
C ARG A 455 31.74 -22.62 -8.24
N ALA A 456 32.76 -22.08 -8.92
CA ALA A 456 34.15 -22.18 -8.46
C ALA A 456 34.35 -21.53 -7.08
N TRP A 457 33.65 -20.44 -6.78
CA TRP A 457 33.64 -19.82 -5.46
C TRP A 457 33.09 -20.77 -4.39
N CYS A 458 31.98 -21.47 -4.65
CA CYS A 458 31.45 -22.48 -3.73
C CYS A 458 32.46 -23.62 -3.49
N ASP A 459 33.07 -24.14 -4.56
CA ASP A 459 34.07 -25.21 -4.47
C ASP A 459 35.28 -24.78 -3.61
N ASN A 460 35.77 -23.55 -3.80
CA ASN A 460 36.86 -22.98 -3.01
C ASN A 460 36.52 -22.80 -1.52
N HIS A 461 35.24 -22.65 -1.18
CA HIS A 461 34.77 -22.59 0.20
C HIS A 461 34.40 -23.96 0.76
N ASN A 462 34.65 -25.05 0.02
CA ASN A 462 34.30 -26.42 0.37
C ASN A 462 32.82 -26.61 0.67
N VAL A 463 31.96 -25.87 -0.04
CA VAL A 463 30.51 -25.98 0.09
C VAL A 463 29.89 -26.38 -1.26
N PRO A 464 28.97 -27.35 -1.30
CA PRO A 464 28.40 -27.77 -2.57
C PRO A 464 27.53 -26.66 -3.16
N TRP A 465 27.57 -26.50 -4.49
CA TRP A 465 26.56 -25.72 -5.20
C TRP A 465 25.20 -26.38 -5.00
N ILE A 466 24.31 -25.72 -4.27
CA ILE A 466 22.94 -26.20 -4.06
C ILE A 466 22.19 -25.92 -5.37
N ALA A 467 22.14 -26.90 -6.28
CA ALA A 467 21.26 -26.80 -7.43
C ALA A 467 19.80 -26.85 -6.96
N ALA A 468 18.92 -26.06 -7.57
CA ALA A 468 17.49 -26.29 -7.45
C ALA A 468 17.26 -27.70 -8.01
N THR A 469 16.95 -28.66 -7.15
CA THR A 469 16.76 -30.04 -7.57
C THR A 469 15.62 -30.10 -8.58
N GLU A 470 15.86 -30.71 -9.75
CA GLU A 470 14.85 -31.09 -10.75
C GLU A 470 13.77 -32.05 -10.21
N THR A 471 13.92 -32.51 -8.96
CA THR A 471 12.90 -33.23 -8.22
C THR A 471 11.97 -32.22 -7.56
N ASP A 472 10.91 -31.89 -8.29
CA ASP A 472 9.55 -31.73 -7.80
C ASP A 472 9.47 -31.37 -6.30
N TYR A 473 9.18 -30.10 -6.00
CA TYR A 473 8.89 -29.63 -4.63
C TYR A 473 7.74 -30.41 -3.94
N GLY A 474 7.12 -31.38 -4.64
CA GLY A 474 6.05 -32.26 -4.16
C GLY A 474 6.34 -33.77 -4.15
N ILE A 475 7.55 -34.29 -4.42
CA ILE A 475 7.81 -35.73 -4.29
C ILE A 475 8.58 -36.04 -2.99
N GLU A 476 7.91 -36.81 -2.13
CA GLU A 476 8.43 -37.45 -0.93
C GLU A 476 9.77 -38.13 -1.23
N ARG A 477 10.88 -37.55 -0.76
CA ARG A 477 12.07 -38.34 -0.50
C ARG A 477 11.73 -39.25 0.67
N ASP A 478 11.84 -40.56 0.48
CA ASP A 478 11.66 -41.60 1.51
C ASP A 478 12.04 -41.08 2.92
N ASN A 479 11.03 -40.81 3.75
CA ASN A 479 11.11 -40.43 5.16
C ASN A 479 11.88 -39.14 5.56
N ALA A 480 12.19 -38.21 4.65
CA ALA A 480 12.72 -36.89 5.01
C ALA A 480 11.63 -35.81 4.94
N PRO A 481 11.49 -34.91 5.94
CA PRO A 481 10.54 -33.81 5.86
C PRO A 481 10.87 -32.90 4.66
N PRO A 482 9.86 -32.39 3.93
CA PRO A 482 10.09 -31.55 2.77
C PRO A 482 10.81 -30.26 3.18
N LEU A 483 11.90 -29.93 2.49
CA LEU A 483 12.70 -28.72 2.72
C LEU A 483 12.03 -27.52 2.05
N ILE A 484 11.02 -26.95 2.71
CA ILE A 484 10.19 -25.86 2.20
C ILE A 484 10.76 -24.51 2.69
N ALA A 485 11.08 -23.61 1.75
CA ALA A 485 11.29 -22.20 2.06
C ALA A 485 9.93 -21.49 2.19
N ASP A 486 9.77 -20.67 3.22
CA ASP A 486 8.54 -19.92 3.47
C ASP A 486 8.49 -18.61 2.66
N ASP A 487 7.40 -17.85 2.82
CA ASP A 487 7.23 -16.58 2.08
C ASP A 487 8.27 -15.52 2.46
N ALA A 488 8.71 -15.48 3.72
CA ALA A 488 9.70 -14.51 4.18
C ALA A 488 11.06 -14.82 3.56
N ASP A 489 11.46 -16.09 3.53
CA ASP A 489 12.72 -16.54 2.93
C ASP A 489 12.80 -16.14 1.45
N VAL A 490 11.74 -16.46 0.69
CA VAL A 490 11.64 -16.11 -0.73
C VAL A 490 11.64 -14.59 -0.91
N SER A 491 10.88 -13.88 -0.10
CA SER A 491 10.73 -12.42 -0.20
C SER A 491 12.05 -11.69 0.05
N VAL A 492 12.86 -12.14 1.01
CA VAL A 492 14.16 -11.54 1.29
C VAL A 492 15.06 -11.64 0.06
N ILE A 493 15.23 -12.83 -0.51
CA ILE A 493 16.09 -13.04 -1.68
C ILE A 493 15.56 -12.29 -2.91
N ALA A 494 14.26 -12.37 -3.19
CA ALA A 494 13.63 -11.67 -4.32
C ALA A 494 13.79 -10.15 -4.22
N ASN A 495 13.66 -9.58 -3.01
CA ASN A 495 13.81 -8.14 -2.80
C ASN A 495 15.28 -7.69 -2.85
N HIS A 496 16.22 -8.53 -2.45
CA HIS A 496 17.64 -8.28 -2.68
C HIS A 496 17.98 -8.25 -4.17
N ALA A 497 17.44 -9.18 -4.98
CA ALA A 497 17.57 -9.14 -6.44
C ALA A 497 16.90 -7.89 -7.03
N SER A 498 15.73 -7.50 -6.53
CA SER A 498 15.04 -6.26 -6.95
C SER A 498 15.89 -5.00 -6.71
N ARG A 499 16.70 -4.98 -5.65
CA ARG A 499 17.63 -3.88 -5.42
C ARG A 499 18.76 -3.81 -6.44
N PHE A 500 19.27 -4.95 -6.93
CA PHE A 500 20.21 -4.96 -8.06
C PHE A 500 19.58 -4.36 -9.31
N ILE A 501 18.34 -4.72 -9.61
CA ILE A 501 17.61 -4.22 -10.78
C ILE A 501 17.45 -2.69 -10.70
N LEU A 502 16.95 -2.18 -9.57
CA LEU A 502 16.76 -0.74 -9.38
C LEU A 502 18.09 0.03 -9.42
N ASP A 503 19.16 -0.53 -8.85
CA ASP A 503 20.50 0.07 -8.90
C ASP A 503 21.02 0.17 -10.34
N ILE A 504 20.89 -0.88 -11.15
CA ILE A 504 21.29 -0.88 -12.56
C ILE A 504 20.52 0.19 -13.36
N LEU A 505 19.22 0.35 -13.09
CA LEU A 505 18.35 1.21 -13.91
C LEU A 505 18.41 2.70 -13.52
N THR A 506 18.82 3.02 -12.30
CA THR A 506 18.69 4.37 -11.74
C THR A 506 20.03 5.04 -11.41
N ARG A 507 21.14 4.32 -11.55
CA ARG A 507 22.48 4.82 -11.18
C ARG A 507 23.51 4.50 -12.26
N GLU A 508 24.38 5.46 -12.53
CA GLU A 508 25.54 5.26 -13.39
C GLU A 508 26.61 4.41 -12.68
N GLN A 509 26.91 4.74 -11.43
CA GLN A 509 27.79 3.96 -10.58
C GLN A 509 26.98 3.16 -9.57
N SER A 510 27.20 1.85 -9.56
CA SER A 510 26.53 0.96 -8.62
C SER A 510 26.97 1.22 -7.17
N VAL A 511 26.03 1.13 -6.23
CA VAL A 511 26.33 1.10 -4.79
C VAL A 511 26.74 -0.29 -4.29
N PHE A 512 26.63 -1.33 -5.11
CA PHE A 512 27.01 -2.69 -4.77
C PHE A 512 28.44 -2.97 -5.25
N PRO A 513 29.40 -3.19 -4.34
CA PRO A 513 30.79 -3.43 -4.71
C PRO A 513 31.01 -4.77 -5.42
N CYS A 514 30.16 -5.77 -5.19
CA CYS A 514 30.26 -7.09 -5.79
C CYS A 514 29.04 -7.38 -6.66
N SER A 515 29.21 -8.28 -7.62
CA SER A 515 28.18 -8.62 -8.60
C SER A 515 27.38 -9.87 -8.22
N ALA A 516 27.79 -10.57 -7.17
CA ALA A 516 27.00 -11.62 -6.53
C ALA A 516 27.17 -11.62 -5.00
N TYR A 517 26.15 -12.14 -4.30
CA TYR A 517 26.15 -12.31 -2.85
C TYR A 517 25.45 -13.61 -2.49
N ALA A 518 26.02 -14.37 -1.55
CA ALA A 518 25.32 -15.43 -0.84
C ALA A 518 24.78 -14.85 0.48
N ILE A 519 23.48 -15.03 0.73
CA ILE A 519 22.74 -14.41 1.84
C ILE A 519 22.15 -15.52 2.70
N GLY A 520 22.59 -15.60 3.96
CA GLY A 520 22.16 -16.58 4.94
C GLY A 520 20.93 -16.15 5.72
N LEU A 521 20.00 -17.07 5.89
CA LEU A 521 18.77 -16.87 6.66
C LEU A 521 18.74 -17.74 7.92
N VAL A 522 19.51 -18.83 7.95
CA VAL A 522 19.72 -19.70 9.11
C VAL A 522 21.19 -20.12 9.21
N ALA A 523 21.59 -20.73 10.32
CA ALA A 523 22.94 -21.24 10.53
C ALA A 523 23.15 -22.63 9.87
N GLU A 524 23.18 -22.67 8.54
CA GLU A 524 23.40 -23.87 7.73
C GLU A 524 24.25 -23.56 6.48
N TRP A 525 24.81 -24.59 5.83
CA TRP A 525 25.70 -24.49 4.67
C TRP A 525 26.98 -23.71 5.01
N ILE A 526 27.21 -22.53 4.41
CA ILE A 526 28.34 -21.65 4.76
C ILE A 526 27.98 -20.65 5.87
N PHE A 527 26.69 -20.48 6.15
CA PHE A 527 26.18 -19.40 6.99
C PHE A 527 26.26 -19.77 8.46
N ARG A 528 26.70 -18.81 9.29
CA ARG A 528 26.84 -19.00 10.74
C ARG A 528 25.64 -18.53 11.54
N ALA A 529 24.80 -17.69 10.94
CA ALA A 529 23.61 -17.09 11.56
C ALA A 529 22.71 -16.46 10.48
N PRO A 530 21.45 -16.11 10.81
CA PRO A 530 20.65 -15.22 9.99
C PRO A 530 21.40 -13.91 9.68
N PHE A 531 21.19 -13.36 8.49
CA PHE A 531 21.87 -12.15 7.96
C PHE A 531 23.36 -12.32 7.64
N ASP A 532 23.94 -13.51 7.78
CA ASP A 532 25.33 -13.78 7.38
C ASP A 532 25.47 -13.70 5.85
N THR A 533 26.17 -12.68 5.36
CA THR A 533 26.22 -12.32 3.93
C THR A 533 27.65 -12.38 3.42
N TRP A 534 27.85 -13.16 2.36
CA TRP A 534 29.15 -13.38 1.72
C TRP A 534 29.18 -12.70 0.34
N PRO A 535 29.97 -11.64 0.14
CA PRO A 535 30.18 -11.06 -1.18
C PRO A 535 30.99 -12.01 -2.07
N ILE A 536 30.63 -12.07 -3.34
CA ILE A 536 31.29 -12.89 -4.36
C ILE A 536 31.81 -11.97 -5.45
N ASP A 537 33.13 -11.81 -5.50
CA ASP A 537 33.82 -10.97 -6.49
C ASP A 537 33.89 -11.72 -7.83
N LEU A 538 33.28 -11.13 -8.86
CA LEU A 538 33.21 -11.71 -10.20
C LEU A 538 34.14 -10.93 -11.12
N ARG A 539 35.09 -11.63 -11.73
CA ARG A 539 36.06 -11.04 -12.66
C ARG A 539 35.43 -10.89 -14.03
N GLN A 540 35.64 -9.73 -14.65
CA GLN A 540 35.20 -9.48 -16.01
C GLN A 540 35.85 -10.49 -16.98
N GLU A 541 35.03 -11.34 -17.57
CA GLU A 541 35.47 -12.43 -18.45
C GLU A 541 34.37 -12.77 -19.48
N GLY A 542 34.83 -13.11 -20.69
CA GLY A 542 33.99 -13.33 -21.87
C GLY A 542 33.58 -12.04 -22.59
N ASP A 543 33.24 -12.19 -23.87
CA ASP A 543 32.89 -11.06 -24.74
C ASP A 543 31.38 -10.81 -24.81
N TRP A 544 31.00 -9.58 -24.48
CA TRP A 544 29.67 -9.03 -24.72
C TRP A 544 29.49 -8.64 -26.19
N GLY A 545 28.26 -8.76 -26.69
CA GLY A 545 27.92 -8.53 -28.10
C GLY A 545 27.91 -9.81 -28.93
N GLY A 546 27.51 -9.67 -30.19
CA GLY A 546 27.62 -10.75 -31.17
C GLY A 546 29.08 -10.98 -31.57
N THR A 547 29.49 -12.24 -31.68
CA THR A 547 30.86 -12.64 -32.07
C THR A 547 31.14 -12.54 -33.57
N GLN A 548 30.33 -11.81 -34.35
CA GLN A 548 30.49 -11.75 -35.81
C GLN A 548 30.83 -10.33 -36.25
N GLU A 549 31.97 -10.20 -36.93
CA GLU A 549 32.20 -9.13 -37.88
C GLU A 549 31.05 -9.16 -38.91
N LEU A 550 30.53 -7.99 -39.27
CA LEU A 550 29.54 -7.88 -40.34
C LEU A 550 30.14 -8.50 -41.60
N ALA A 551 29.43 -9.48 -42.20
CA ALA A 551 29.83 -10.05 -43.48
C ALA A 551 30.05 -8.92 -44.50
N SER A 552 31.11 -9.03 -45.28
CA SER A 552 31.38 -8.08 -46.36
C SER A 552 30.21 -8.04 -47.33
N SER A 553 30.05 -6.93 -48.06
CA SER A 553 29.00 -6.82 -49.09
C SER A 553 29.08 -7.94 -50.12
N GLU A 554 30.26 -8.51 -50.36
CA GLU A 554 30.50 -9.54 -51.36
C GLU A 554 30.10 -10.92 -50.83
N GLU A 555 30.45 -11.25 -49.58
CA GLU A 555 29.93 -12.45 -48.89
C GLU A 555 28.41 -12.42 -48.76
N LEU A 556 27.82 -11.25 -48.49
CA LEU A 556 26.36 -11.10 -48.41
C LEU A 556 25.70 -11.33 -49.77
N LYS A 557 26.28 -10.80 -50.86
CA LYS A 557 25.78 -11.03 -52.23
C LYS A 557 25.90 -12.49 -52.64
N GLU A 558 27.03 -13.15 -52.36
CA GLU A 558 27.23 -14.58 -52.64
C GLU A 558 26.22 -15.43 -51.87
N LEU A 559 26.01 -15.14 -50.58
CA LEU A 559 25.01 -15.81 -49.76
C LEU A 559 23.61 -15.60 -50.33
N LEU A 560 23.21 -14.36 -50.63
CA LEU A 560 21.89 -14.05 -51.20
C LEU A 560 21.70 -14.72 -52.56
N ALA A 561 22.72 -14.75 -53.43
CA ALA A 561 22.67 -15.45 -54.71
C ALA A 561 22.52 -16.96 -54.54
N SER A 562 23.17 -17.55 -53.51
CA SER A 562 23.08 -18.99 -53.23
C SER A 562 21.73 -19.39 -52.64
N LEU A 563 21.14 -18.54 -51.77
CA LEU A 563 19.84 -18.77 -51.14
C LEU A 563 18.66 -18.47 -52.08
N PHE A 564 18.83 -17.50 -52.99
CA PHE A 564 17.80 -17.04 -53.92
C PHE A 564 18.27 -17.12 -55.39
N PRO A 565 18.60 -18.32 -55.91
CA PRO A 565 19.22 -18.48 -57.24
C PRO A 565 18.33 -18.05 -58.41
N LYS A 566 17.04 -17.74 -58.18
CA LYS A 566 16.07 -17.30 -59.19
C LYS A 566 15.76 -15.80 -59.16
N VAL A 567 16.42 -15.01 -58.32
CA VAL A 567 16.15 -13.56 -58.19
C VAL A 567 17.02 -12.71 -59.13
N ASN A 568 17.99 -13.30 -59.83
CA ASN A 568 18.81 -12.65 -60.86
C ASN A 568 18.59 -13.23 -62.28
N ALA A 569 17.33 -13.38 -62.71
CA ALA A 569 16.97 -13.65 -64.11
C ALA A 569 15.99 -12.60 -64.64
#